data_AF-A0A962RG97-F1
#
_entry.id   AF-A0A962RG97-F1
#
_cell.length_a   1.000
_cell.length_b   1.000
_cell.length_c   1.000
_cell.angle_alpha   90.00
_cell.angle_beta   90.00
_cell.angle_gamma   90.00
#
_symmetry.space_group_name_H-M   'P 1'
#
loop_
_entity.id
_entity.type
_entity.pdbx_description
1 polymer ?
#
loop_
_entity_poly.entity_id
_entity_poly.type
_entity_poly.pdbx_seq_one_letter_code
_entity_poly.pdbx_strand_id
1 'polypeptide(L)'
;MDKLAAWSPNLLALLVIALAGLGSSVATSRLARWRDARWLDRPNHRSLHERPTPRNGGLAIVGSILIGVLALSGIGGYHPNMGLLLLGVTPVTAVALLDDLTDLSVRARLLAQLVAAALLLLSLEALPPLTLPGMVPASPSAVPAPGVTALTGPVAWLGLYLFVIWMTNLYNFMDGMDGFAAGMTVYGFGTLALLGGLAGQAQFVLWCTLLCAAAGGFLRHNFPPARIFMG
;
A
#
# COMPACT_ATOMS: atom_id res chain seq x y z
N MET A 1 -22.52 28.86 3.25
CA MET A 1 -23.30 27.61 3.07
C MET A 1 -22.44 26.64 2.29
N ASP A 2 -22.11 25.54 2.97
CA ASP A 2 -21.70 24.22 2.46
C ASP A 2 -20.38 24.05 1.68
N LYS A 3 -19.24 24.35 2.35
CA LYS A 3 -17.98 23.60 2.11
C LYS A 3 -17.83 22.36 3.00
N LEU A 4 -18.87 22.07 3.78
CA LEU A 4 -19.02 20.90 4.65
C LEU A 4 -20.17 20.01 4.16
N ALA A 5 -20.36 19.91 2.84
CA ALA A 5 -20.96 18.70 2.28
C ALA A 5 -19.95 17.57 2.50
N ALA A 6 -19.91 17.09 3.74
CA ALA A 6 -19.09 15.99 4.18
C ALA A 6 -19.37 14.84 3.23
N TRP A 7 -18.36 14.50 2.44
CA TRP A 7 -18.33 13.29 1.64
C TRP A 7 -18.44 12.10 2.59
N SER A 8 -19.67 11.72 2.95
CA SER A 8 -19.92 10.37 3.44
C SER A 8 -19.70 9.44 2.25
N PRO A 9 -19.01 8.30 2.40
CA PRO A 9 -18.88 7.35 1.31
C PRO A 9 -20.29 6.99 0.85
N ASN A 10 -20.67 7.51 -0.31
CA ASN A 10 -21.96 7.22 -0.90
C ASN A 10 -21.96 5.74 -1.33
N LEU A 11 -23.17 5.18 -1.53
CA LEU A 11 -23.32 3.77 -1.90
C LEU A 11 -22.45 3.37 -3.11
N LEU A 12 -22.20 4.30 -4.03
CA LEU A 12 -21.32 4.11 -5.19
C LEU A 12 -19.86 3.87 -4.78
N ALA A 13 -19.30 4.64 -3.85
CA ALA A 13 -17.93 4.44 -3.38
C ALA A 13 -17.76 3.08 -2.69
N LEU A 14 -18.73 2.66 -1.88
CA LEU A 14 -18.74 1.33 -1.25
C LEU A 14 -18.83 0.21 -2.29
N LEU A 15 -19.66 0.40 -3.33
CA LEU A 15 -19.75 -0.54 -4.44
C LEU A 15 -18.42 -0.66 -5.20
N VAL A 16 -17.75 0.46 -5.50
CA VAL A 16 -16.43 0.45 -6.15
C VAL A 16 -15.40 -0.34 -5.31
N ILE A 17 -15.36 -0.10 -4.00
CA ILE A 17 -14.46 -0.83 -3.08
C ILE A 17 -14.78 -2.32 -3.05
N ALA A 18 -16.06 -2.69 -2.96
CA ALA A 18 -16.49 -4.08 -2.98
C ALA A 18 -16.10 -4.76 -4.31
N LEU A 19 -16.30 -4.07 -5.43
CA LEU A 19 -15.90 -4.55 -6.76
C LEU A 19 -14.39 -4.68 -6.90
N ALA A 20 -13.59 -3.81 -6.28
CA ALA A 20 -12.13 -3.95 -6.27
C ALA A 20 -11.70 -5.21 -5.50
N GLY A 21 -12.31 -5.50 -4.35
CA GLY A 21 -12.04 -6.73 -3.60
C GLY A 21 -12.46 -7.99 -4.36
N LEU A 22 -13.65 -7.98 -4.98
CA LEU A 22 -14.12 -9.07 -5.84
C LEU A 22 -13.23 -9.23 -7.07
N GLY A 23 -12.86 -8.13 -7.73
CA GLY A 23 -11.96 -8.10 -8.88
C GLY A 23 -10.61 -8.71 -8.54
N SER A 24 -10.02 -8.32 -7.41
CA SER A 24 -8.77 -8.90 -6.90
C SER A 24 -8.92 -10.40 -6.67
N SER A 25 -10.00 -10.84 -6.03
CA SER A 25 -10.22 -12.27 -5.78
C SER A 25 -10.41 -13.09 -7.05
N VAL A 26 -11.17 -12.57 -8.03
CA VAL A 26 -11.39 -13.22 -9.32
C VAL A 26 -10.09 -13.27 -10.11
N ALA A 27 -9.37 -12.14 -10.23
CA ALA A 27 -8.09 -12.07 -10.93
C ALA A 27 -7.07 -13.03 -10.29
N THR A 28 -6.92 -13.00 -8.97
CA THR A 28 -6.05 -13.93 -8.22
C THR A 28 -6.42 -15.39 -8.50
N SER A 29 -7.70 -15.74 -8.52
CA SER A 29 -8.14 -17.12 -8.81
C SER A 29 -7.78 -17.58 -10.23
N ARG A 30 -7.73 -16.65 -11.19
CA ARG A 30 -7.32 -16.92 -12.58
C ARG A 30 -5.81 -17.06 -12.67
N LEU A 31 -5.07 -16.15 -12.05
CA LEU A 31 -3.60 -16.17 -11.98
C LEU A 31 -3.08 -17.43 -11.27
N ALA A 32 -3.75 -17.88 -10.21
CA ALA A 32 -3.40 -19.11 -9.49
C ALA A 32 -3.52 -20.39 -10.35
N ARG A 33 -4.24 -20.33 -11.47
CA ARG A 33 -4.35 -21.43 -12.45
C ARG A 33 -3.36 -21.28 -13.60
N TRP A 34 -2.64 -20.17 -13.70
CA TRP A 34 -1.66 -19.93 -14.74
C TRP A 34 -0.39 -20.73 -14.44
N ARG A 35 -0.03 -21.65 -15.35
CA ARG A 35 1.08 -22.60 -15.20
C ARG A 35 2.27 -22.32 -16.11
N ASP A 36 2.39 -21.09 -16.62
CA ASP A 36 3.57 -20.69 -17.40
C ASP A 36 4.81 -20.70 -16.48
N ALA A 37 5.88 -21.33 -16.96
CA ALA A 37 7.08 -21.59 -16.19
C ALA A 37 7.76 -20.32 -15.65
N ARG A 38 7.57 -19.15 -16.31
CA ARG A 38 8.14 -17.87 -15.85
C ARG A 38 7.56 -17.37 -14.53
N TRP A 39 6.32 -17.77 -14.21
CA TRP A 39 5.60 -17.30 -13.04
C TRP A 39 5.59 -18.32 -11.91
N LEU A 40 6.22 -19.48 -12.07
CA LEU A 40 6.20 -20.54 -11.06
C LEU A 40 7.44 -20.43 -10.18
N ASP A 41 7.23 -20.18 -8.89
CA ASP A 41 8.27 -20.37 -7.89
C ASP A 41 8.44 -21.87 -7.61
N ARG A 42 9.66 -22.37 -7.82
CA ARG A 42 9.99 -23.79 -7.73
C ARG A 42 10.66 -24.07 -6.37
N PRO A 43 10.19 -25.07 -5.61
CA PRO A 43 10.77 -25.43 -4.34
C PRO A 43 12.27 -25.67 -4.42
N ASN A 44 13.01 -25.09 -3.48
CA ASN A 44 14.43 -25.31 -3.25
C ASN A 44 14.67 -25.69 -1.77
N HIS A 45 15.94 -25.89 -1.39
CA HIS A 45 16.32 -26.32 -0.02
C HIS A 45 15.94 -25.33 1.11
N ARG A 46 15.52 -24.11 0.78
CA ARG A 46 15.08 -23.06 1.72
C ARG A 46 13.57 -22.81 1.64
N SER A 47 12.88 -23.44 0.69
CA SER A 47 11.46 -23.23 0.44
C SER A 47 10.59 -23.86 1.53
N LEU A 48 9.54 -23.14 1.93
CA LEU A 48 8.53 -23.63 2.88
C LEU A 48 7.36 -24.35 2.18
N HIS A 49 7.38 -24.40 0.84
CA HIS A 49 6.38 -25.06 0.00
C HIS A 49 6.98 -26.25 -0.76
N GLU A 50 6.17 -27.27 -0.99
CA GLU A 50 6.61 -28.51 -1.65
C GLU A 50 6.22 -28.60 -3.14
N ARG A 51 5.34 -27.71 -3.61
CA ARG A 51 4.77 -27.75 -4.97
C ARG A 51 5.09 -26.45 -5.69
N PRO A 52 5.35 -26.47 -7.02
CA PRO A 52 5.49 -25.23 -7.78
C PRO A 52 4.23 -24.36 -7.68
N THR A 53 4.39 -23.14 -7.18
CA THR A 53 3.30 -22.21 -6.86
C THR A 53 3.46 -20.93 -7.70
N PRO A 54 2.40 -20.42 -8.36
CA PRO A 54 2.47 -19.16 -9.09
C PRO A 54 2.86 -17.98 -8.17
N ARG A 55 3.70 -17.05 -8.64
CA ARG A 55 4.20 -15.87 -7.91
C ARG A 55 3.89 -14.55 -8.63
N ASN A 56 2.62 -14.34 -8.96
CA ASN A 56 2.16 -13.16 -9.71
C ASN A 56 0.89 -12.54 -9.10
N GLY A 57 0.62 -12.84 -7.83
CA GLY A 57 -0.56 -12.37 -7.11
C GLY A 57 -0.67 -10.85 -6.98
N GLY A 58 0.48 -10.17 -6.88
CA GLY A 58 0.59 -8.72 -6.78
C GLY A 58 -0.08 -8.00 -7.96
N LEU A 59 -0.09 -8.61 -9.15
CA LEU A 59 -0.78 -8.06 -10.33
C LEU A 59 -2.30 -7.92 -10.11
N ALA A 60 -2.91 -8.89 -9.43
CA ALA A 60 -4.34 -8.82 -9.11
C ALA A 60 -4.64 -7.70 -8.11
N ILE A 61 -3.76 -7.51 -7.11
CA ILE A 61 -3.89 -6.46 -6.10
C ILE A 61 -3.70 -5.08 -6.74
N VAL A 62 -2.57 -4.86 -7.41
CA VAL A 62 -2.24 -3.56 -8.02
C VAL A 62 -3.27 -3.19 -9.09
N GLY A 63 -3.65 -4.12 -9.96
CA GLY A 63 -4.67 -3.87 -10.98
C GLY A 63 -6.01 -3.45 -10.38
N SER A 64 -6.43 -4.12 -9.30
CA SER A 64 -7.69 -3.79 -8.61
C SER A 64 -7.62 -2.44 -7.88
N ILE A 65 -6.48 -2.11 -7.28
CA ILE A 65 -6.26 -0.80 -6.65
C ILE A 65 -6.28 0.30 -7.72
N LEU A 66 -5.55 0.15 -8.82
CA LEU A 66 -5.50 1.18 -9.88
C LEU A 66 -6.89 1.43 -10.49
N ILE A 67 -7.63 0.37 -10.81
CA ILE A 67 -9.01 0.50 -11.30
C ILE A 67 -9.90 1.17 -10.26
N GLY A 68 -9.78 0.77 -8.98
CA GLY A 68 -10.53 1.37 -7.88
C GLY A 68 -10.21 2.86 -7.69
N VAL A 69 -8.94 3.25 -7.79
CA VAL A 69 -8.49 4.65 -7.70
C VAL A 69 -9.07 5.49 -8.82
N LEU A 70 -9.03 4.99 -10.06
CA LEU A 70 -9.61 5.68 -11.21
C LEU A 70 -11.13 5.82 -11.07
N ALA A 71 -11.83 4.76 -10.65
CA ALA A 71 -13.27 4.78 -10.45
C ALA A 71 -13.70 5.73 -9.32
N LEU A 72 -13.01 5.70 -8.17
CA LEU A 72 -13.25 6.62 -7.05
C LEU A 72 -12.97 8.08 -7.46
N SER A 73 -11.90 8.32 -8.22
CA SER A 73 -11.59 9.66 -8.74
C SER A 73 -12.70 10.18 -9.65
N GLY A 74 -13.26 9.33 -10.51
CA GLY A 74 -14.33 9.70 -11.44
C GLY A 74 -15.66 10.04 -10.77
N ILE A 75 -15.92 9.57 -9.55
CA ILE A 75 -17.14 9.89 -8.79
C ILE A 75 -16.96 11.05 -7.81
N GLY A 76 -15.75 11.63 -7.69
CA GLY A 76 -15.46 12.79 -6.84
C GLY A 76 -14.56 12.50 -5.63
N GLY A 77 -14.09 11.26 -5.48
CA GLY A 77 -13.02 10.90 -4.53
C GLY A 77 -11.62 11.26 -5.05
N TYR A 78 -11.47 12.32 -5.84
CA TYR A 78 -10.17 12.71 -6.42
C TYR A 78 -9.37 13.59 -5.44
N HIS A 79 -8.07 13.30 -5.29
CA HIS A 79 -7.13 14.18 -4.58
C HIS A 79 -6.21 14.88 -5.59
N PRO A 80 -5.96 16.20 -5.48
CA PRO A 80 -5.15 16.96 -6.44
C PRO A 80 -3.77 16.34 -6.76
N ASN A 81 -3.11 15.80 -5.74
CA ASN A 81 -1.77 15.22 -5.88
C ASN A 81 -1.76 13.72 -6.25
N MET A 82 -2.92 13.13 -6.57
CA MET A 82 -3.03 11.71 -6.90
C MET A 82 -2.16 11.31 -8.10
N GLY A 83 -2.03 12.20 -9.09
CA GLY A 83 -1.21 11.94 -10.28
C GLY A 83 0.26 11.68 -9.95
N LEU A 84 0.83 12.44 -9.01
CA LEU A 84 2.20 12.24 -8.54
C LEU A 84 2.35 10.94 -7.76
N LEU A 85 1.36 10.61 -6.93
CA LEU A 85 1.36 9.34 -6.19
C LEU A 85 1.31 8.13 -7.13
N LEU A 86 0.44 8.16 -8.15
CA LEU A 86 0.35 7.11 -9.17
C LEU A 86 1.64 7.01 -10.01
N LEU A 87 2.25 8.16 -10.34
CA LEU A 87 3.55 8.19 -11.00
C LEU A 87 4.64 7.57 -10.13
N GLY A 88 4.60 7.78 -8.80
CA GLY A 88 5.53 7.18 -7.84
C GLY A 88 5.37 5.67 -7.67
N VAL A 89 4.14 5.15 -7.72
CA VAL A 89 3.89 3.69 -7.63
C VAL A 89 4.37 2.96 -8.88
N THR A 90 4.26 3.60 -10.06
CA THR A 90 4.60 3.01 -11.37
C THR A 90 6.01 2.38 -11.43
N PRO A 91 7.12 3.07 -11.09
CA PRO A 91 8.46 2.48 -11.17
C PRO A 91 8.65 1.30 -10.21
N VAL A 92 8.04 1.33 -9.01
CA VAL A 92 8.14 0.22 -8.05
C VAL A 92 7.39 -1.00 -8.55
N THR A 93 6.16 -0.82 -9.05
CA THR A 93 5.39 -1.92 -9.66
C THR A 93 6.10 -2.48 -10.89
N ALA A 94 6.62 -1.62 -11.77
CA ALA A 94 7.31 -2.06 -12.98
C ALA A 94 8.57 -2.87 -12.64
N VAL A 95 9.38 -2.40 -11.70
CA VAL A 95 10.59 -3.11 -11.29
C VAL A 95 10.28 -4.38 -10.52
N ALA A 96 9.26 -4.41 -9.65
CA ALA A 96 8.81 -5.64 -8.99
C ALA A 96 8.39 -6.70 -10.02
N LEU A 97 7.57 -6.32 -11.01
CA LEU A 97 7.13 -7.22 -12.07
C LEU A 97 8.29 -7.73 -12.94
N LEU A 98 9.25 -6.86 -13.25
CA LEU A 98 10.43 -7.26 -14.00
C LEU A 98 11.33 -8.18 -13.16
N ASP A 99 11.42 -7.97 -11.84
CA ASP A 99 12.23 -8.80 -10.92
C ASP A 99 11.61 -10.20 -10.75
N ASP A 100 10.27 -10.30 -10.82
CA ASP A 100 9.58 -11.58 -10.87
C ASP A 100 9.83 -12.37 -12.17
N LEU A 101 10.17 -11.66 -13.25
CA LEU A 101 10.41 -12.24 -14.57
C LEU A 101 11.89 -12.46 -14.87
N THR A 102 12.78 -11.69 -14.22
CA THR A 102 14.21 -11.62 -14.50
C THR A 102 14.97 -11.35 -13.21
N ASP A 103 16.21 -11.82 -13.08
CA ASP A 103 17.04 -11.49 -11.91
C ASP A 103 17.59 -10.06 -12.00
N LEU A 104 16.83 -9.08 -11.50
CA LEU A 104 17.21 -7.68 -11.54
C LEU A 104 18.28 -7.34 -10.49
N SER A 105 19.21 -6.48 -10.89
CA SER A 105 20.24 -5.99 -9.97
C SER A 105 19.62 -5.22 -8.80
N VAL A 106 20.19 -5.37 -7.61
CA VAL A 106 19.79 -4.62 -6.40
C VAL A 106 19.79 -3.11 -6.65
N ARG A 107 20.70 -2.61 -7.49
CA ARG A 107 20.79 -1.19 -7.86
C ARG A 107 19.55 -0.69 -8.61
N ALA A 108 19.00 -1.50 -9.52
CA ALA A 108 17.79 -1.15 -10.26
C ALA A 108 16.57 -1.07 -9.34
N ARG A 109 16.43 -2.05 -8.43
CA ARG A 109 15.39 -2.06 -7.38
C ARG A 109 15.48 -0.84 -6.47
N LEU A 110 16.68 -0.55 -5.97
CA LEU A 110 16.90 0.60 -5.10
C LEU A 110 16.62 1.93 -5.82
N LEU A 111 17.03 2.08 -7.09
CA LEU A 111 16.76 3.30 -7.86
C LEU A 111 15.26 3.54 -8.03
N ALA A 112 14.47 2.49 -8.32
CA ALA A 112 13.02 2.62 -8.43
C ALA A 112 12.38 3.04 -7.10
N GLN A 113 12.83 2.47 -5.97
CA GLN A 113 12.37 2.85 -4.64
C GLN A 113 12.74 4.30 -4.29
N LEU A 114 13.96 4.75 -4.62
CA LEU A 114 14.40 6.13 -4.43
C LEU A 114 13.52 7.12 -5.20
N VAL A 115 13.26 6.84 -6.49
CA VAL A 115 12.39 7.67 -7.34
C VAL A 115 10.95 7.68 -6.80
N ALA A 116 10.40 6.53 -6.43
CA ALA A 116 9.06 6.43 -5.88
C ALA A 116 8.89 7.20 -4.57
N ALA A 117 9.86 7.06 -3.65
CA ALA A 117 9.85 7.80 -2.40
C ALA A 117 9.92 9.31 -2.65
N ALA A 118 10.74 9.77 -3.60
CA ALA A 118 10.84 11.19 -3.93
C ALA A 118 9.51 11.73 -4.48
N LEU A 119 8.88 11.01 -5.42
CA LEU A 119 7.58 11.38 -5.99
C LEU A 119 6.45 11.37 -4.96
N LEU A 120 6.46 10.40 -4.03
CA LEU A 120 5.53 10.39 -2.91
C LEU A 120 5.72 11.62 -2.03
N LEU A 121 6.95 11.97 -1.64
CA LEU A 121 7.23 13.15 -0.83
C LEU A 121 6.80 14.45 -1.54
N LEU A 122 7.05 14.56 -2.85
CA LEU A 122 6.59 15.69 -3.65
C LEU A 122 5.07 15.78 -3.78
N SER A 123 4.35 14.67 -3.59
CA SER A 123 2.89 14.65 -3.56
C SER A 123 2.29 15.15 -2.24
N LEU A 124 3.10 15.29 -1.18
CA LEU A 124 2.66 15.80 0.11
C LEU A 124 2.61 17.33 0.10
N GLU A 125 1.52 17.90 0.58
CA GLU A 125 1.36 19.36 0.69
C GLU A 125 2.20 19.95 1.83
N ALA A 126 2.29 19.22 2.94
CA ALA A 126 3.11 19.57 4.08
C ALA A 126 3.40 18.32 4.91
N LEU A 127 4.53 18.34 5.62
CA LEU A 127 4.83 17.35 6.65
C LEU A 127 4.44 17.95 8.00
N PRO A 128 3.40 17.43 8.69
CA PRO A 128 3.10 17.89 10.04
C PRO A 128 4.29 17.60 10.96
N PRO A 129 4.55 18.44 11.97
CA PRO A 129 5.63 18.21 12.93
C PRO A 129 5.49 16.83 13.57
N LEU A 130 6.51 15.98 13.44
CA LEU A 130 6.47 14.64 14.02
C LEU A 130 6.77 14.74 15.52
N THR A 131 5.74 14.61 16.35
CA THR A 131 5.86 14.55 17.80
C THR A 131 6.12 13.12 18.24
N LEU A 132 7.19 12.90 19.01
CA LEU A 132 7.51 11.58 19.54
C LEU A 132 6.62 11.24 20.75
N PRO A 133 6.27 9.95 20.98
CA PRO A 133 5.49 9.53 22.13
C PRO A 133 6.12 10.00 23.45
N GLY A 134 5.30 10.57 24.35
CA GLY A 134 5.79 11.17 25.62
C GLY A 134 6.28 12.62 25.50
N MET A 135 6.29 13.19 24.28
CA MET A 135 6.73 14.55 23.99
C MET A 135 5.58 15.44 23.47
N VAL A 136 4.34 15.10 23.83
CA VAL A 136 3.16 15.92 23.51
C VAL A 136 3.07 17.03 24.57
N PRO A 137 3.00 18.32 24.18
CA PRO A 137 2.78 19.40 25.14
C PRO A 137 1.49 19.14 25.92
N ALA A 138 1.57 19.14 27.25
CA ALA A 138 0.43 18.88 28.13
C ALA A 138 -0.72 19.91 27.96
N SER A 139 -0.47 21.02 27.27
CA SER A 139 -1.49 21.98 26.86
C SER A 139 -1.10 22.68 25.55
N PRO A 140 -2.08 23.19 24.75
CA PRO A 140 -1.82 23.90 23.48
C PRO A 140 -1.00 25.19 23.63
N SER A 141 -0.93 25.74 24.84
CA SER A 141 -0.18 26.95 25.20
C SER A 141 1.12 26.67 25.95
N ALA A 142 1.45 25.40 26.21
CA ALA A 142 2.72 25.05 26.81
C ALA A 142 3.85 25.34 25.81
N VAL A 143 4.75 26.23 26.19
CA VAL A 143 6.06 26.35 25.54
C VAL A 143 6.66 24.94 25.52
N PRO A 144 6.99 24.37 24.35
CA PRO A 144 7.62 23.06 24.29
C PRO A 144 8.84 23.10 25.22
N ALA A 145 8.89 22.24 26.23
CA ALA A 145 10.06 22.18 27.12
C ALA A 145 11.32 22.03 26.26
N PRO A 146 12.46 22.62 26.61
CA PRO A 146 13.71 22.43 25.87
C PRO A 146 13.97 20.91 25.73
N GLY A 147 13.90 20.40 24.51
CA GLY A 147 13.93 18.96 24.22
C GLY A 147 12.65 18.40 23.59
N VAL A 148 11.52 19.11 23.63
CA VAL A 148 10.31 18.80 22.84
C VAL A 148 10.52 19.29 21.41
N THR A 149 11.42 18.65 20.68
CA THR A 149 11.65 18.93 19.27
C THR A 149 10.78 17.98 18.46
N ALA A 150 9.63 18.47 18.01
CA ALA A 150 9.00 17.83 16.87
C ALA A 150 10.03 17.79 15.73
N LEU A 151 10.29 16.61 15.16
CA LEU A 151 11.16 16.53 13.99
C LEU A 151 10.49 17.34 12.89
N THR A 152 11.15 18.41 12.47
CA THR A 152 10.67 19.35 11.46
C THR A 152 11.79 19.67 10.47
N GLY A 153 11.44 20.31 9.36
CA GLY A 153 12.41 20.74 8.36
C GLY A 153 13.12 19.56 7.66
N PRO A 154 14.33 19.78 7.11
CA PRO A 154 15.00 18.82 6.23
C PRO A 154 15.24 17.44 6.85
N VAL A 155 15.48 17.37 8.16
CA VAL A 155 15.73 16.11 8.87
C VAL A 155 14.47 15.24 8.89
N ALA A 156 13.30 15.83 9.11
CA ALA A 156 12.03 15.09 9.11
C ALA A 156 11.69 14.57 7.71
N TRP A 157 11.92 15.38 6.68
CA TRP A 157 11.74 14.97 5.28
C TRP A 157 12.70 13.84 4.89
N LEU A 158 13.98 13.93 5.27
CA LEU A 158 14.95 12.85 5.04
C LEU A 158 14.54 11.57 5.79
N GLY A 159 14.08 11.71 7.04
CA GLY A 159 13.56 10.60 7.84
C GLY A 159 12.39 9.89 7.15
N LEU A 160 11.41 10.65 6.65
CA LEU A 160 10.27 10.08 5.91
C LEU A 160 10.72 9.42 4.60
N TYR A 161 11.64 10.05 3.86
CA TYR A 161 12.18 9.49 2.62
C TYR A 161 12.81 8.10 2.85
N LEU A 162 13.69 8.00 3.85
CA LEU A 162 14.32 6.74 4.23
C LEU A 162 13.30 5.74 4.79
N PHE A 163 12.30 6.22 5.54
CA PHE A 163 11.23 5.36 6.06
C PHE A 163 10.41 4.72 4.94
N VAL A 164 10.05 5.46 3.88
CA VAL A 164 9.31 4.91 2.74
C VAL A 164 10.11 3.81 2.03
N ILE A 165 11.41 4.03 1.82
CA ILE A 165 12.31 3.04 1.20
C ILE A 165 12.42 1.81 2.12
N TRP A 166 12.62 2.02 3.41
CA TRP A 166 12.68 0.95 4.39
C TRP A 166 11.38 0.14 4.44
N MET A 167 10.22 0.80 4.49
CA MET A 167 8.90 0.16 4.47
C MET A 167 8.69 -0.67 3.22
N THR A 168 9.17 -0.21 2.06
CA THR A 168 9.06 -0.97 0.80
C THR A 168 9.85 -2.27 0.87
N ASN A 169 11.08 -2.23 1.39
CA ASN A 169 11.89 -3.44 1.58
C ASN A 169 11.35 -4.34 2.69
N LEU A 170 10.78 -3.76 3.76
CA LEU A 170 10.12 -4.51 4.82
C LEU A 170 8.95 -5.32 4.26
N TYR A 171 8.06 -4.70 3.48
CA TYR A 171 6.92 -5.40 2.87
C TYR A 171 7.36 -6.50 1.89
N ASN A 172 8.40 -6.27 1.10
CA ASN A 172 8.98 -7.30 0.24
C ASN A 172 9.50 -8.49 1.08
N PHE A 173 10.16 -8.24 2.20
CA PHE A 173 10.63 -9.29 3.11
C PHE A 173 9.45 -10.06 3.76
N MET A 174 8.35 -9.37 4.09
CA MET A 174 7.17 -9.98 4.69
C MET A 174 6.46 -10.97 3.76
N ASP A 175 6.63 -10.89 2.44
CA ASP A 175 6.01 -11.83 1.50
C ASP A 175 6.69 -13.22 1.48
N GLY A 176 7.70 -13.44 2.33
CA GLY A 176 8.34 -14.76 2.50
C GLY A 176 7.48 -15.81 3.23
N MET A 177 6.27 -15.45 3.71
CA MET A 177 5.35 -16.36 4.42
C MET A 177 3.92 -16.22 3.92
N ASP A 178 3.26 -17.36 3.72
CA ASP A 178 1.85 -17.47 3.30
C ASP A 178 0.92 -16.54 4.11
N GLY A 179 0.24 -15.63 3.43
CA GLY A 179 -0.76 -14.75 4.01
C GLY A 179 -0.21 -13.62 4.89
N PHE A 180 1.10 -13.53 5.13
CA PHE A 180 1.65 -12.56 6.09
C PHE A 180 1.60 -11.13 5.57
N ALA A 181 2.17 -10.85 4.39
CA ALA A 181 2.16 -9.53 3.79
C ALA A 181 0.72 -9.02 3.54
N ALA A 182 -0.10 -9.83 2.87
CA ALA A 182 -1.50 -9.49 2.59
C ALA A 182 -2.36 -9.37 3.87
N GLY A 183 -2.13 -10.22 4.86
CA GLY A 183 -2.79 -10.14 6.17
C GLY A 183 -2.46 -8.83 6.88
N MET A 184 -1.18 -8.43 6.88
CA MET A 184 -0.74 -7.16 7.45
C MET A 184 -1.31 -5.96 6.70
N THR A 185 -1.48 -6.04 5.38
CA THR A 185 -2.21 -5.00 4.62
C THR A 185 -3.67 -4.91 5.07
N VAL A 186 -4.38 -6.04 5.21
CA VAL A 186 -5.78 -6.06 5.65
C VAL A 186 -5.94 -5.50 7.07
N TYR A 187 -5.15 -5.99 8.04
CA TYR A 187 -5.23 -5.52 9.43
C TYR A 187 -4.73 -4.08 9.58
N GLY A 188 -3.60 -3.73 8.96
CA GLY A 188 -2.99 -2.41 9.04
C GLY A 188 -3.90 -1.34 8.41
N PHE A 189 -4.26 -1.50 7.14
CA PHE A 189 -5.12 -0.53 6.47
C PHE A 189 -6.58 -0.59 6.95
N GLY A 190 -7.09 -1.73 7.41
CA GLY A 190 -8.37 -1.80 8.10
C GLY A 190 -8.39 -0.97 9.38
N THR A 191 -7.31 -1.04 10.17
CA THR A 191 -7.16 -0.21 11.38
C THR A 191 -7.02 1.28 11.02
N LEU A 192 -6.23 1.61 10.01
CA LEU A 192 -6.10 2.99 9.53
C LEU A 192 -7.42 3.56 9.00
N ALA A 193 -8.25 2.75 8.33
CA ALA A 193 -9.59 3.14 7.91
C ALA A 193 -10.49 3.44 9.12
N LEU A 194 -10.46 2.59 10.16
CA LEU A 194 -11.20 2.83 11.40
C LEU A 194 -10.77 4.14 12.08
N LEU A 195 -9.46 4.33 12.27
CA LEU A 195 -8.91 5.53 12.90
C LEU A 195 -9.18 6.79 12.05
N GLY A 196 -9.10 6.68 10.73
CA GLY A 196 -9.49 7.73 9.81
C GLY A 196 -10.95 8.14 9.95
N GLY A 197 -11.85 7.16 10.15
CA GLY A 197 -13.27 7.39 10.40
C GLY A 197 -13.50 8.13 11.71
N LEU A 198 -12.81 7.72 12.77
CA LEU A 198 -12.83 8.42 14.06
C LEU A 198 -12.28 9.86 13.98
N ALA A 199 -11.32 10.09 13.09
CA ALA A 199 -10.75 11.41 12.82
C ALA A 199 -11.56 12.26 11.81
N GLY A 200 -12.68 11.75 11.29
CA GLY A 200 -13.50 12.45 10.29
C GLY A 200 -12.85 12.59 8.90
N GLN A 201 -11.79 11.82 8.62
CA GLN A 201 -11.00 11.90 7.38
C GLN A 201 -11.55 10.97 6.31
N ALA A 202 -12.73 11.29 5.75
CA ALA A 202 -13.45 10.41 4.83
C ALA A 202 -12.63 9.94 3.61
N GLN A 203 -11.85 10.85 3.02
CA GLN A 203 -11.00 10.53 1.87
C GLN A 203 -9.91 9.51 2.24
N PHE A 204 -9.31 9.62 3.43
CA PHE A 204 -8.34 8.65 3.93
C PHE A 204 -8.96 7.27 4.19
N VAL A 205 -10.20 7.25 4.73
CA VAL A 205 -10.97 6.01 4.94
C VAL A 205 -11.20 5.28 3.61
N LEU A 206 -11.60 6.00 2.57
CA LEU A 206 -11.83 5.43 1.24
C LEU A 206 -10.59 4.73 0.70
N TRP A 207 -9.44 5.40 0.75
CA TRP A 207 -8.18 4.81 0.27
C TRP A 207 -7.76 3.59 1.09
N CYS A 208 -7.77 3.70 2.42
CA CYS A 208 -7.39 2.58 3.28
C CYS A 208 -8.32 1.37 3.08
N THR A 209 -9.62 1.61 2.91
CA THR A 209 -10.60 0.52 2.70
C THR A 209 -10.46 -0.09 1.31
N LEU A 210 -10.12 0.69 0.27
CA LEU A 210 -9.79 0.16 -1.05
C LEU A 210 -8.58 -0.78 -1.00
N LEU A 211 -7.49 -0.36 -0.35
CA LEU A 211 -6.29 -1.19 -0.19
C LEU A 211 -6.61 -2.47 0.59
N CYS A 212 -7.37 -2.34 1.69
CA CYS A 212 -7.83 -3.47 2.50
C CYS A 212 -8.69 -4.45 1.67
N ALA A 213 -9.65 -3.96 0.88
CA ALA A 213 -10.53 -4.80 0.07
C ALA A 213 -9.75 -5.55 -1.02
N ALA A 214 -8.85 -4.86 -1.75
CA ALA A 214 -8.02 -5.49 -2.78
C ALA A 214 -7.09 -6.55 -2.20
N ALA A 215 -6.42 -6.26 -1.07
CA ALA A 215 -5.58 -7.23 -0.38
C ALA A 215 -6.39 -8.40 0.19
N GLY A 216 -7.57 -8.15 0.74
CA GLY A 216 -8.47 -9.20 1.25
C GLY A 216 -8.95 -10.18 0.17
N GLY A 217 -9.21 -9.66 -1.03
CA GLY A 217 -9.55 -10.48 -2.20
C GLY A 217 -8.44 -11.47 -2.58
N PHE A 218 -7.18 -11.01 -2.53
CA PHE A 218 -5.99 -11.82 -2.76
C PHE A 218 -5.71 -12.78 -1.59
N LEU A 219 -5.80 -12.30 -0.34
CA LEU A 219 -5.51 -13.04 0.88
C LEU A 219 -6.29 -14.36 0.94
N ARG A 220 -7.53 -14.39 0.46
CA ARG A 220 -8.33 -15.64 0.36
C ARG A 220 -7.61 -16.79 -0.37
N HIS A 221 -6.76 -16.47 -1.34
CA HIS A 221 -6.02 -17.45 -2.14
C HIS A 221 -4.59 -17.66 -1.66
N ASN A 222 -4.02 -16.67 -0.97
CA ASN A 222 -2.68 -16.70 -0.40
C ASN A 222 -2.64 -17.18 1.08
N PHE A 223 -3.79 -17.31 1.75
CA PHE A 223 -3.87 -17.82 3.11
C PHE A 223 -3.33 -19.27 3.19
N PRO A 224 -2.59 -19.64 4.26
CA PRO A 224 -1.98 -20.96 4.37
C PRO A 224 -2.99 -22.12 4.23
N PRO A 225 -2.70 -23.16 3.42
CA PRO A 225 -1.59 -23.24 2.46
C PRO A 225 -1.85 -22.39 1.20
N ALA A 226 -0.87 -21.55 0.82
CA ALA A 226 -1.02 -20.62 -0.30
C ALA A 226 -1.18 -21.33 -1.65
N ARG A 227 -2.13 -20.84 -2.45
CA ARG A 227 -2.34 -21.28 -3.85
C ARG A 227 -1.59 -20.42 -4.87
N ILE A 228 -1.14 -19.25 -4.44
CA ILE A 228 -0.44 -18.23 -5.23
C ILE A 228 0.30 -17.31 -4.25
N PHE A 229 1.54 -16.97 -4.56
CA PHE A 229 2.37 -16.00 -3.85
C PHE A 229 2.19 -14.59 -4.43
N MET A 230 2.47 -13.56 -3.65
CA MET A 230 2.27 -12.18 -4.09
C MET A 230 3.28 -11.85 -5.19
N GLY A 231 4.56 -12.15 -4.96
CA GLY A 231 5.65 -11.67 -5.83
C GLY A 231 6.14 -10.32 -5.35
#